data_AF-A0A5P8MYC4-F1
#
_entry.id   AF-A0A5P8MYC4-F1
#
_cell.length_a   1.000
_cell.length_b   1.000
_cell.length_c   1.000
_cell.angle_alpha   90.00
_cell.angle_beta   90.00
_cell.angle_gamma   90.00
#
_symmetry.space_group_name_H-M   'P 1'
#
loop_
_entity.id
_entity.type
_entity.pdbx_description
1 polymer ?
#
loop_
_entity_poly.entity_id
_entity_poly.type
_entity_poly.pdbx_seq_one_letter_code
_entity_poly.pdbx_strand_id
1 'polypeptide(L)'
;MLRPALALAVVLLSAPAFAQASIGIDEALVIVRANGMAVVAKLEHEHEKGVSKWEAEGLDAAGKKLEIEINAVDGKVISIK
;
A
#
# COMPACT_ATOMS: atom_id res chain seq x y z
N MET A 1 27.66 -44.35 -31.82
CA MET A 1 26.23 -44.18 -32.13
C MET A 1 25.47 -45.08 -31.16
N LEU A 2 24.60 -44.70 -30.22
CA LEU A 2 23.75 -43.54 -29.93
C LEU A 2 23.73 -43.34 -28.40
N ARG A 3 23.60 -42.09 -27.91
CA ARG A 3 23.34 -41.77 -26.49
C ARG A 3 21.82 -41.78 -26.25
N PRO A 4 21.29 -42.43 -25.20
CA PRO A 4 19.90 -42.22 -24.81
C PRO A 4 19.80 -40.83 -24.17
N ALA A 5 19.02 -39.96 -24.80
CA ALA A 5 18.75 -38.62 -24.31
C ALA A 5 17.93 -38.69 -23.02
N LEU A 6 18.46 -38.12 -21.94
CA LEU A 6 17.73 -37.83 -20.71
C LEU A 6 16.61 -36.84 -21.05
N ALA A 7 15.35 -37.27 -21.02
CA ALA A 7 14.21 -36.36 -21.05
C ALA A 7 14.05 -35.74 -19.66
N LEU A 8 14.56 -34.52 -19.49
CA LEU A 8 14.40 -33.74 -18.27
C LEU A 8 12.97 -33.16 -18.25
N ALA A 9 12.13 -33.67 -17.36
CA ALA A 9 10.79 -33.15 -17.12
C ALA A 9 10.89 -31.77 -16.45
N VAL A 10 10.47 -30.71 -17.16
CA VAL A 10 10.26 -29.39 -16.56
C VAL A 10 8.83 -29.34 -16.04
N VAL A 11 8.66 -29.63 -14.75
CA VAL A 11 7.42 -29.32 -14.03
C VAL A 11 7.40 -27.81 -13.83
N LEU A 12 6.58 -27.10 -14.60
CA LEU A 12 6.27 -25.70 -14.37
C LEU A 12 5.50 -25.61 -13.04
N LEU A 13 6.21 -25.30 -11.96
CA LEU A 13 5.62 -24.92 -10.69
C LEU A 13 4.94 -23.57 -10.88
N SER A 14 3.62 -23.60 -11.08
CA SER A 14 2.74 -22.44 -11.00
C SER A 14 2.76 -21.90 -9.58
N ALA A 15 3.73 -21.05 -9.24
CA ALA A 15 3.70 -20.33 -7.98
C ALA A 15 2.48 -19.39 -8.00
N PRO A 16 1.62 -19.39 -6.96
CA PRO A 16 0.56 -18.41 -6.87
C PRO A 16 1.21 -17.03 -6.82
N ALA A 17 0.79 -16.13 -7.71
CA ALA A 17 1.13 -14.73 -7.61
C ALA A 17 0.59 -14.23 -6.27
N PHE A 18 1.48 -13.96 -5.32
CA PHE A 18 1.10 -13.33 -4.06
C PHE A 18 0.41 -12.02 -4.43
N ALA A 19 -0.89 -11.92 -4.15
CA ALA A 19 -1.59 -10.65 -4.18
C ALA A 19 -0.78 -9.70 -3.27
N GLN A 20 -0.18 -8.67 -3.86
CA GLN A 20 0.60 -7.71 -3.09
C GLN A 20 -0.34 -7.11 -2.05
N ALA A 21 -0.08 -7.38 -0.78
CA ALA A 21 -0.95 -6.92 0.30
C ALA A 21 -0.92 -5.39 0.29
N SER A 22 -2.09 -4.78 0.08
CA SER A 22 -2.28 -3.36 0.28
C SER A 22 -2.05 -3.00 1.74
N ILE A 23 -1.58 -1.78 2.01
CA ILE A 23 -1.37 -1.30 3.37
C ILE A 23 -2.71 -1.31 4.13
N GLY A 24 -2.66 -1.75 5.39
CA GLY A 24 -3.79 -1.70 6.30
C GLY A 24 -3.95 -0.35 6.97
N ILE A 25 -5.04 -0.21 7.73
CA ILE A 25 -5.35 1.02 8.49
C ILE A 25 -4.25 1.40 9.49
N ASP A 26 -3.63 0.42 10.15
CA ASP A 26 -2.57 0.66 11.14
C ASP A 26 -1.32 1.26 10.48
N GLU A 27 -0.96 0.78 9.29
CA GLU A 27 0.17 1.28 8.53
C GLU A 27 -0.12 2.69 7.99
N ALA A 28 -1.33 2.93 7.48
CA ALA A 28 -1.77 4.26 7.11
C ALA A 28 -1.69 5.24 8.30
N LEU A 29 -2.11 4.80 9.50
CA LEU A 29 -2.04 5.60 10.72
C LEU A 29 -0.59 5.95 11.11
N VAL A 30 0.34 5.00 10.94
CA VAL A 30 1.79 5.25 11.15
C VAL A 30 2.30 6.28 10.16
N ILE A 31 1.95 6.15 8.88
CA ILE A 31 2.40 7.06 7.82
C ILE A 31 1.91 8.49 8.07
N VAL A 32 0.62 8.69 8.40
CA VAL A 32 0.10 10.05 8.63
C VAL A 32 0.74 10.73 9.84
N ARG A 33 1.01 9.97 10.91
CA ARG A 33 1.70 10.49 12.10
C ARG A 33 3.15 10.84 11.79
N ALA A 34 3.84 9.99 11.02
CA ALA A 34 5.20 10.27 10.56
C ALA A 34 5.28 11.52 9.66
N ASN A 35 4.17 11.91 9.03
CA ASN A 35 4.06 13.09 8.18
C ASN A 35 3.44 14.30 8.89
N GLY A 36 3.40 14.31 10.23
CA GLY A 36 3.11 15.50 11.02
C GLY A 36 1.67 15.62 11.54
N MET A 37 0.79 14.64 11.25
CA MET A 37 -0.55 14.62 11.84
C MET A 37 -0.47 14.20 13.32
N ALA A 38 -0.74 15.14 14.22
CA ALA A 38 -0.74 14.90 15.66
C ALA A 38 -2.07 14.31 16.15
N VAL A 39 -3.18 14.76 15.56
CA VAL A 39 -4.53 14.25 15.85
C VAL A 39 -5.17 13.78 14.56
N VAL A 40 -5.58 12.52 14.51
CA VAL A 40 -6.31 11.94 13.37
C VAL A 40 -7.79 11.98 13.72
N ALA A 41 -8.55 12.81 13.02
CA ALA A 41 -10.00 12.92 13.23
C ALA A 41 -10.75 11.89 12.37
N LYS A 42 -10.20 11.58 11.19
CA LYS A 42 -10.80 10.70 10.19
C LYS A 42 -9.70 9.97 9.41
N LEU A 43 -9.92 8.70 9.11
CA LEU A 43 -9.07 7.89 8.25
C LEU A 43 -9.96 6.93 7.46
N GLU A 44 -10.07 7.13 6.16
CA GLU A 44 -10.96 6.36 5.29
C GLU A 44 -10.19 5.73 4.14
N HIS A 45 -10.67 4.56 3.70
CA HIS A 45 -10.16 3.89 2.51
C HIS A 45 -11.10 4.19 1.36
N GLU A 46 -10.56 4.80 0.31
CA GLU A 46 -11.29 5.17 -0.88
C GLU A 46 -10.78 4.42 -2.11
N HIS A 47 -11.70 4.17 -3.04
CA HIS A 47 -11.39 3.63 -4.35
C HIS A 47 -12.10 4.46 -5.42
N GLU A 48 -11.36 5.34 -6.09
CA GLU A 48 -11.90 6.21 -7.14
C GLU A 48 -11.06 6.09 -8.42
N LYS A 49 -11.73 5.92 -9.58
CA LYS A 49 -11.08 5.86 -10.91
C LYS A 49 -9.93 4.85 -11.00
N GLY A 50 -10.05 3.72 -10.30
CA GLY A 50 -9.04 2.65 -10.27
C GLY A 50 -7.85 2.93 -9.35
N VAL A 51 -7.87 4.04 -8.60
CA VAL A 51 -6.86 4.35 -7.59
C VAL A 51 -7.43 4.01 -6.23
N SER A 52 -6.69 3.20 -5.46
CA SER A 52 -6.99 2.91 -4.07
C SER A 52 -6.12 3.78 -3.18
N LYS A 53 -6.73 4.55 -2.28
CA LYS A 53 -6.01 5.45 -1.37
C LYS A 53 -6.58 5.41 0.03
N TRP A 54 -5.74 5.69 1.01
CA TRP A 54 -6.17 6.12 2.33
C TRP A 54 -6.19 7.65 2.36
N GLU A 55 -7.26 8.22 2.90
CA GLU A 55 -7.40 9.66 3.11
C GLU A 55 -7.56 9.93 4.60
N ALA A 56 -6.69 10.80 5.12
CA ALA A 56 -6.71 11.18 6.53
C ALA A 56 -6.93 12.68 6.67
N GLU A 57 -7.83 13.04 7.56
CA GLU A 57 -8.06 14.43 7.98
C GLU A 57 -7.77 14.56 9.47
N GLY A 58 -7.10 15.63 9.85
CA GLY A 58 -6.66 15.82 11.22
C GLY A 58 -6.08 17.18 11.50
N LEU A 59 -5.33 17.25 12.60
CA LEU A 59 -4.60 18.44 13.03
C LEU A 59 -3.11 18.15 13.17
N ASP A 60 -2.28 19.11 12.79
CA ASP A 60 -0.84 19.11 13.09
C ASP A 60 -0.56 19.48 14.56
N ALA A 61 0.72 19.50 14.94
CA ALA A 61 1.12 19.86 16.31
C ALA A 61 0.83 21.32 16.70
N ALA A 62 0.59 22.20 15.72
CA ALA A 62 0.20 23.59 15.94
C ALA A 62 -1.33 23.76 15.97
N GLY A 63 -2.11 22.68 15.84
CA GLY A 63 -3.56 22.71 15.79
C GLY A 63 -4.13 23.18 14.46
N LYS A 64 -3.32 23.24 13.39
CA LYS A 64 -3.79 23.55 12.03
C LYS A 64 -4.32 22.28 11.37
N LYS A 65 -5.33 22.45 10.51
CA LYS A 65 -5.84 21.34 9.69
C LYS A 65 -4.75 20.80 8.79
N LEU A 66 -4.74 19.47 8.66
CA LEU A 66 -3.85 18.73 7.78
C LEU A 66 -4.65 17.60 7.13
N GLU A 67 -4.52 17.48 5.82
CA GLU A 67 -5.07 16.35 5.04
C GLU A 67 -3.91 15.60 4.38
N ILE A 68 -3.92 14.27 4.47
CA ILE A 68 -2.88 13.42 3.88
C ILE A 68 -3.54 12.29 3.10
N GLU A 69 -3.23 12.20 1.80
CA GLU A 69 -3.62 11.09 0.94
C GLU A 69 -2.44 10.13 0.76
N ILE A 70 -2.68 8.83 0.91
CA ILE A 70 -1.67 7.77 0.84
C ILE A 70 -2.12 6.73 -0.19
N ASN A 71 -1.24 6.31 -1.08
CA ASN A 71 -1.49 5.20 -1.99
C ASN A 71 -1.64 3.90 -1.19
N ALA A 72 -2.80 3.25 -1.29
CA ALA A 72 -3.09 2.05 -0.50
C ALA A 72 -2.28 0.82 -0.95
N VAL A 73 -1.65 0.84 -2.12
CA VAL A 73 -0.87 -0.27 -2.67
C VAL A 73 0.56 -0.29 -2.13
N ASP A 74 1.18 0.89 -1.97
CA ASP A 74 2.61 0.98 -1.66
C ASP A 74 2.97 1.95 -0.51
N GLY A 75 1.98 2.55 0.16
CA GLY A 75 2.21 3.41 1.31
C GLY A 75 2.80 4.78 0.98
N LYS A 76 2.96 5.12 -0.31
CA LYS A 76 3.49 6.43 -0.68
C LYS A 76 2.47 7.52 -0.42
N VAL A 77 2.93 8.60 0.20
CA VAL A 77 2.15 9.83 0.30
C VAL A 77 1.95 10.40 -1.09
N ILE A 78 0.69 10.62 -1.46
CA ILE A 78 0.26 11.22 -2.72
C ILE A 78 0.22 12.74 -2.57
N SER A 79 -0.37 13.23 -1.48
CA SER A 79 -0.56 14.66 -1.22
C SER A 79 -0.57 14.97 0.28
N ILE A 80 -0.18 16.21 0.62
CA ILE A 80 -0.32 16.81 1.95
C ILE A 80 -0.88 18.23 1.74
N LYS A 81 -1.96 18.58 2.44
CA LYS A 81 -2.64 19.89 2.30
C LYS A 81 -2.89 20.53 3.66
#